data_AF-A0A3D6AZ14-F1
#
_entry.id   AF-A0A3D6AZ14-F1
#
_cell.length_a   1.000
_cell.length_b   1.000
_cell.length_c   1.000
_cell.angle_alpha   90.00
_cell.angle_beta   90.00
_cell.angle_gamma   90.00
#
_symmetry.space_group_name_H-M   'P 1'
#
loop_
_entity.id
_entity.type
_entity.pdbx_description
1 polymer ?
#
loop_
_entity_poly.entity_id
_entity_poly.type
_entity_poly.pdbx_seq_one_letter_code
_entity_poly.pdbx_strand_id
1 'polypeptide(L)' 'MQMLDKMEQMKITQKQLAERMNCSQQYISKILKGKENLSLETLTKIENALEG' A
#
# COMPACT_ATOMS: atom_id res chain seq x y z
N MET A 1 -6.58 11.96 -3.97
CA MET A 1 -5.27 11.76 -3.32
C MET A 1 -4.74 10.40 -3.76
N GLN A 2 -3.48 10.30 -4.19
CA GLN A 2 -2.87 8.99 -4.53
C GLN A 2 -2.39 8.31 -3.24
N MET A 3 -2.35 6.97 -3.20
CA MET A 3 -1.86 6.21 -2.01
C MET A 3 -0.50 6.70 -1.50
N LEU A 4 0.39 7.12 -2.40
CA LEU A 4 1.70 7.68 -2.05
C LEU A 4 1.59 8.92 -1.15
N ASP A 5 0.59 9.77 -1.39
CA ASP A 5 0.34 10.98 -0.62
C ASP A 5 -0.08 10.64 0.81
N LYS A 6 -1.02 9.68 0.98
CA LYS A 6 -1.39 9.13 2.30
C LYS A 6 -0.19 8.52 3.02
N MET A 7 0.68 7.80 2.31
CA MET A 7 1.89 7.22 2.92
C MET A 7 2.86 8.28 3.41
N GLU A 8 3.02 9.37 2.65
CA GLU A 8 3.87 10.50 3.02
C GLU A 8 3.29 11.27 4.22
N GLN A 9 1.98 11.53 4.22
CA GLN A 9 1.27 12.17 5.33
C GLN A 9 1.43 11.39 6.64
N MET A 10 1.39 10.05 6.56
CA MET A 10 1.51 9.17 7.73
C MET A 10 2.93 8.72 8.03
N LYS A 11 3.93 9.23 7.29
CA LYS A 11 5.35 8.86 7.42
C LYS A 11 5.59 7.34 7.43
N ILE A 12 4.81 6.61 6.65
CA ILE A 12 4.91 5.16 6.50
C ILE A 12 5.62 4.81 5.21
N THR A 13 6.54 3.85 5.33
CA THR A 13 7.33 3.38 4.19
C THR A 13 6.63 2.22 3.50
N GLN A 14 7.04 1.91 2.27
CA GLN A 14 6.56 0.72 1.54
C GLN A 14 6.76 -0.58 2.32
N LYS A 15 7.86 -0.65 3.10
CA LYS A 15 8.15 -1.79 3.96
C LYS A 15 7.13 -1.89 5.10
N GLN A 16 6.85 -0.80 5.80
CA GLN A 16 5.85 -0.78 6.86
C GLN A 16 4.45 -1.13 6.34
N LEU A 17 4.09 -0.62 5.17
CA LEU A 17 2.81 -0.98 4.55
C LEU A 17 2.75 -2.48 4.21
N ALA A 18 3.85 -3.04 3.69
CA ALA A 18 3.95 -4.47 3.42
C ALA A 18 3.80 -5.30 4.70
N GLU A 19 4.43 -4.87 5.80
CA GLU A 19 4.31 -5.52 7.12
C GLU A 19 2.87 -5.44 7.64
N ARG A 20 2.21 -4.28 7.56
CA ARG A 20 0.80 -4.11 7.96
C ARG A 20 -0.15 -4.97 7.12
N MET A 21 0.15 -5.13 5.83
CA MET A 21 -0.62 -5.96 4.92
C MET A 21 -0.27 -7.45 4.98
N ASN A 22 0.71 -7.84 5.80
CA ASN A 22 1.26 -9.19 5.81
C ASN A 22 1.68 -9.67 4.40
N CYS A 23 2.28 -8.77 3.63
CA CYS A 23 2.67 -8.97 2.24
C CYS A 23 4.17 -8.67 2.04
N SER A 24 4.70 -9.01 0.87
CA SER A 24 6.08 -8.68 0.53
C SER A 24 6.23 -7.22 0.09
N GLN A 25 7.36 -6.57 0.42
CA GLN A 25 7.64 -5.21 -0.07
C GLN A 25 7.61 -5.13 -1.60
N GLN A 26 8.07 -6.18 -2.30
CA GLN A 26 8.01 -6.25 -3.77
C GLN A 26 6.57 -6.17 -4.30
N TYR A 27 5.60 -6.76 -3.60
CA TYR A 27 4.18 -6.69 -3.94
C TYR A 27 3.69 -5.24 -3.89
N ILE A 28 3.97 -4.53 -2.79
CA ILE A 28 3.66 -3.10 -2.64
C ILE A 28 4.35 -2.26 -3.72
N SER A 29 5.60 -2.56 -4.06
CA SER A 29 6.33 -1.86 -5.13
C SER A 29 5.67 -2.04 -6.50
N LYS A 30 5.13 -3.22 -6.81
CA LYS A 30 4.43 -3.48 -8.07
C LYS A 30 3.06 -2.79 -8.13
N ILE A 31 2.36 -2.78 -7.00
CA ILE A 31 1.10 -2.08 -6.77
C ILE A 31 1.26 -0.57 -7.01
N LEU A 32 2.25 0.05 -6.37
CA LEU A 32 2.52 1.48 -6.49
C LEU A 32 3.00 1.86 -7.90
N LYS A 33 3.67 0.94 -8.60
CA LYS A 33 4.07 1.12 -10.00
C LYS A 33 2.92 0.91 -11.00
N GLY A 34 1.71 0.58 -10.54
CA GLY A 34 0.55 0.34 -11.40
C GLY A 34 0.71 -0.86 -12.35
N LYS A 35 1.65 -1.76 -12.05
CA LYS A 35 1.97 -2.92 -12.90
C LYS A 35 1.19 -4.18 -12.55
N GLU A 36 0.52 -4.19 -11.40
CA GLU A 36 -0.25 -5.35 -10.94
C GLU A 36 -1.74 -5.00 -10.95
N ASN A 37 -2.56 -5.89 -11.50
CA ASN A 37 -4.01 -5.78 -11.45
C ASN A 37 -4.42 -5.89 -9.98
N LEU A 38 -4.65 -4.75 -9.36
CA LEU A 38 -5.10 -4.65 -7.99
C LEU A 38 -6.57 -5.06 -7.93
N SER A 39 -6.83 -6.20 -7.32
CA SER A 39 -8.19 -6.52 -6.89
C SER A 39 -8.69 -5.44 -5.94
N LEU A 40 -9.99 -5.15 -5.99
CA LEU A 40 -10.64 -4.18 -5.11
C LEU A 40 -10.34 -4.47 -3.63
N GLU A 41 -10.29 -5.76 -3.27
CA GLU A 41 -9.90 -6.22 -1.95
C GLU A 41 -8.49 -5.78 -1.52
N THR A 42 -7.51 -5.81 -2.42
CA THR A 42 -6.14 -5.38 -2.12
C THR A 42 -6.09 -3.87 -1.88
N LEU A 43 -6.81 -3.09 -2.69
CA LEU A 43 -6.94 -1.64 -2.48
C LEU A 43 -7.56 -1.34 -1.12
N THR A 44 -8.64 -2.04 -0.76
CA THR A 44 -9.30 -1.87 0.54
C THR A 44 -8.38 -2.25 1.71
N LYS A 45 -7.56 -3.30 1.57
CA LYS A 45 -6.57 -3.68 2.60
C LYS A 45 -5.48 -2.62 2.76
N ILE A 46 -5.00 -2.04 1.66
CA ILE A 46 -4.02 -0.95 1.71
C ILE A 46 -4.66 0.28 2.37
N GLU A 47 -5.85 0.68 1.93
CA GLU A 47 -6.58 1.83 2.50
C GLU A 47 -6.78 1.66 4.01
N ASN A 48 -7.19 0.47 4.48
CA ASN A 48 -7.28 0.17 5.92
C ASN A 48 -5.92 0.16 6.62
N ALA A 49 -4.86 -0.34 5.98
CA ALA A 49 -3.52 -0.32 6.54
C ALA A 49 -2.94 1.10 6.60
N LEU A 50 -3.45 2.02 5.78
CA LEU A 50 -3.14 3.44 5.79
C LEU A 50 -4.02 4.16 6.83
N GLU A 51 -5.36 4.09 6.78
CA GLU A 51 -6.32 4.80 7.66
C GLU A 51 -6.37 4.36 9.14
N GLY A 52 -5.29 3.80 9.67
CA GLY A 52 -5.15 3.47 11.09
C GLY A 52 -4.93 4.68 11.97
#